data_AF-A0A8D1EB98-F1
#
_entry.id   AF-A0A8D1EB98-F1
#
_cell.length_a   1.000
_cell.length_b   1.000
_cell.length_c   1.000
_cell.angle_alpha   90.00
_cell.angle_beta   90.00
_cell.angle_gamma   90.00
#
_symmetry.space_group_name_H-M   'P 1'
#
loop_
_entity.id
_entity.type
_entity.pdbx_description
1 polymer ?
#
loop_
_entity_poly.entity_id
_entity_poly.type
_entity_poly.pdbx_seq_one_letter_code
_entity_poly.pdbx_strand_id
1 'polypeptide(L)'
;MDPLDTWDFSSPLISLWINRFYIYLGLAFGFSLWICFQIVIRKQGFAAILAEAVTSLDLPVAVVDLKAYDPDDYLLEEEEELLGSTSEEESGSEDQQSGSSVIDVEDLGQVMDRVKKEKREKAQQEGETGVLRSAVKNEANEPRAMITPALREALTKQVHAPRERRLLTYILWHESHRCMETTPSLACANKCVFCWRHHTNPVGTEWRWKMDQPDIILKEAIENHQNMIKQFKGVPGVKEERFEEGMTVKHCALSLVGEPIMYPEINRFVKLLHECKISSFLVTNAQFPAEIRNLKPVTQLYVSVDASTKESLKKIDRPLFKDFWQRFLDSLKALAEKQQRTVYRLTLVKAWNVDELQAYAQLVSLGSPDFIEVKGVTYCGESSASSLTMANVPWHEEVVRFVSELVGLIPDYEIACEHEHSNCLLIAHKKVRTTQLRTLPSPWAFLLLCPLFSSFSLTLLSWVSTWLLPFLNQILRKP
;
A
#
# COMPACT_ATOMS: atom_id res chain seq x y z
N MET A 1 -70.62 -61.90 -8.89
CA MET A 1 -70.13 -61.32 -7.63
C MET A 1 -68.69 -61.73 -7.48
N ASP A 2 -67.76 -60.88 -7.94
CA ASP A 2 -66.74 -60.21 -7.13
C ASP A 2 -65.88 -59.30 -8.05
N PRO A 3 -65.22 -58.28 -7.48
CA PRO A 3 -64.85 -57.03 -8.17
C PRO A 3 -63.41 -57.07 -8.68
N LEU A 4 -63.10 -56.27 -9.70
CA LEU A 4 -61.72 -55.99 -10.09
C LEU A 4 -61.53 -54.48 -10.28
N ASP A 5 -61.04 -53.90 -9.20
CA ASP A 5 -59.99 -52.87 -9.14
C ASP A 5 -59.95 -51.87 -10.30
N THR A 6 -60.63 -50.74 -10.10
CA THR A 6 -60.20 -49.49 -10.69
C THR A 6 -59.26 -48.82 -9.70
N TRP A 7 -57.96 -48.92 -9.99
CA TRP A 7 -56.92 -48.21 -9.24
C TRP A 7 -57.18 -46.71 -9.31
N ASP A 8 -57.41 -46.12 -8.14
CA ASP A 8 -57.57 -44.68 -7.97
C ASP A 8 -56.20 -43.98 -8.14
N PHE A 9 -55.85 -43.65 -9.38
CA PHE A 9 -54.64 -42.90 -9.74
C PHE A 9 -54.64 -41.44 -9.22
N SER A 10 -55.67 -40.99 -8.49
CA SER A 10 -55.77 -39.61 -8.01
C SER A 10 -54.93 -39.31 -6.75
N SER A 11 -54.54 -40.32 -5.96
CA SER A 11 -53.84 -40.11 -4.68
C SER A 11 -52.34 -39.74 -4.79
N PRO A 12 -51.51 -40.36 -5.64
CA PRO A 12 -50.08 -40.01 -5.73
C PRO A 12 -49.82 -38.65 -6.40
N LEU A 13 -50.69 -38.26 -7.34
CA LEU A 13 -50.54 -37.03 -8.12
C LEU A 13 -50.86 -35.78 -7.29
N ILE A 14 -51.79 -35.87 -6.35
CA ILE A 14 -52.10 -34.77 -5.41
C ILE A 14 -51.00 -34.61 -4.35
N SER A 15 -50.40 -35.72 -3.89
CA SER A 15 -49.25 -35.71 -2.98
C SER A 15 -48.00 -35.07 -3.61
N LEU A 16 -47.74 -35.36 -4.90
CA LEU A 16 -46.70 -34.70 -5.70
C LEU A 16 -46.96 -33.20 -5.89
N TRP A 17 -48.23 -32.80 -6.00
CA TRP A 17 -48.61 -31.39 -6.18
C TRP A 17 -48.45 -30.56 -4.90
N ILE A 18 -48.79 -31.14 -3.74
CA ILE A 18 -48.63 -30.49 -2.43
C ILE A 18 -47.14 -30.36 -2.05
N ASN A 19 -46.31 -31.33 -2.41
CA ASN A 19 -44.88 -31.35 -2.09
C ASN A 19 -43.96 -30.72 -3.15
N ARG A 20 -44.52 -30.09 -4.20
CA ARG A 20 -43.74 -29.47 -5.29
C ARG A 20 -42.69 -28.48 -4.79
N PHE A 21 -42.98 -27.75 -3.71
CA PHE A 21 -42.06 -26.79 -3.12
C PHE A 21 -40.78 -27.49 -2.62
N TYR A 22 -40.92 -28.62 -1.93
CA TYR A 22 -39.78 -29.41 -1.44
C TYR A 22 -39.01 -30.08 -2.57
N ILE A 23 -39.70 -30.49 -3.63
CA ILE A 23 -39.06 -31.04 -4.83
C ILE A 23 -38.24 -29.97 -5.55
N TYR A 24 -38.78 -28.76 -5.74
CA TYR A 24 -38.03 -27.65 -6.33
C TYR A 24 -36.87 -27.18 -5.45
N LEU A 25 -37.06 -27.15 -4.12
CA LEU A 25 -36.01 -26.78 -3.18
C LEU A 25 -34.87 -27.82 -3.18
N GLY A 26 -35.20 -29.11 -3.23
CA GLY A 26 -34.23 -30.19 -3.34
C GLY A 26 -33.46 -30.15 -4.67
N LEU A 27 -34.14 -29.89 -5.79
CA LEU A 27 -33.50 -29.72 -7.09
C LEU A 27 -32.60 -28.48 -7.14
N ALA A 28 -33.04 -27.35 -6.59
CA ALA A 28 -32.25 -26.13 -6.53
C ALA A 28 -30.99 -26.30 -5.67
N PHE A 29 -31.11 -27.00 -4.53
CA PHE A 29 -29.98 -27.31 -3.67
C PHE A 29 -28.99 -28.27 -4.36
N GLY A 30 -29.50 -29.31 -5.03
CA GLY A 30 -28.67 -30.23 -5.82
C GLY A 30 -27.93 -29.55 -6.96
N PHE A 31 -28.59 -28.64 -7.69
CA PHE A 31 -27.98 -27.88 -8.77
C PHE A 31 -26.92 -26.89 -8.26
N SER A 32 -27.17 -26.28 -7.10
CA SER A 32 -26.22 -25.37 -6.45
C SER A 32 -24.97 -26.12 -5.98
N LEU A 33 -25.14 -27.28 -5.33
CA LEU A 33 -24.03 -28.16 -4.95
C LEU A 33 -23.25 -28.66 -6.16
N TRP A 34 -23.93 -29.02 -7.25
CA TRP A 34 -23.28 -29.42 -8.50
C TRP A 34 -22.43 -28.29 -9.09
N ILE A 35 -22.95 -27.06 -9.12
CA ILE A 35 -22.20 -25.88 -9.60
C ILE A 35 -21.00 -25.60 -8.69
N CYS A 36 -21.17 -25.63 -7.37
CA CYS A 36 -20.08 -25.47 -6.41
C CYS A 36 -18.99 -26.54 -6.61
N PHE A 37 -19.39 -27.80 -6.80
CA PHE A 37 -18.48 -28.91 -7.04
C PHE A 37 -17.71 -28.76 -8.37
N GLN A 38 -18.39 -28.33 -9.43
CA GLN A 38 -17.75 -28.03 -10.73
C GLN A 38 -16.76 -26.87 -10.65
N ILE A 39 -17.07 -25.82 -9.87
CA ILE A 39 -16.15 -24.69 -9.64
C ILE A 39 -14.92 -25.14 -8.84
N VAL A 40 -15.10 -25.99 -7.83
CA VAL A 40 -13.98 -26.53 -7.02
C VAL A 40 -13.08 -27.44 -7.86
N ILE A 41 -13.65 -28.34 -8.66
CA ILE A 41 -12.88 -29.20 -9.58
C ILE A 41 -12.12 -28.36 -10.62
N ARG A 42 -12.78 -27.35 -11.21
CA ARG A 42 -12.12 -26.46 -12.19
C ARG A 42 -10.98 -25.64 -11.57
N LYS A 43 -11.08 -25.24 -10.30
CA LYS A 43 -9.99 -24.55 -9.60
C LYS A 43 -8.78 -25.45 -9.33
N GLN A 44 -8.99 -26.73 -9.05
CA GLN A 44 -7.89 -27.68 -8.80
C GLN A 44 -7.21 -28.18 -10.08
N GLY A 45 -7.93 -28.23 -11.21
CA GLY A 45 -7.37 -28.69 -12.49
C GLY A 45 -6.76 -27.60 -13.37
N PHE A 46 -7.11 -26.33 -13.19
CA PHE A 46 -6.67 -25.26 -14.10
C PHE A 46 -5.15 -25.09 -14.14
N ALA A 47 -4.48 -25.16 -12.98
CA ALA A 47 -3.02 -25.03 -12.93
C ALA A 47 -2.31 -26.20 -13.62
N ALA A 48 -2.83 -27.42 -13.50
CA ALA A 48 -2.28 -28.60 -14.15
C ALA A 48 -2.52 -28.59 -15.67
N ILE A 49 -3.72 -28.22 -16.11
CA ILE A 49 -4.07 -28.10 -17.54
C ILE A 49 -3.26 -26.98 -18.21
N LEU A 50 -3.08 -25.85 -17.51
CA LEU A 50 -2.25 -24.75 -18.00
C LEU A 50 -0.77 -25.16 -18.04
N ALA A 51 -0.28 -25.90 -17.04
CA ALA A 51 1.08 -26.41 -17.05
C ALA A 51 1.32 -27.40 -18.21
N GLU A 52 0.39 -28.32 -18.46
CA GLU A 52 0.49 -29.26 -19.58
C GLU A 52 0.44 -28.57 -20.95
N ALA A 53 -0.42 -27.56 -21.10
CA ALA A 53 -0.50 -26.72 -22.30
C ALA A 53 0.79 -25.91 -22.54
N VAL A 54 1.43 -25.41 -21.48
CA VAL A 54 2.68 -24.63 -21.60
C VAL A 54 3.90 -25.55 -21.81
N THR A 55 3.92 -26.74 -21.21
CA THR A 55 4.94 -27.76 -21.49
C THR A 55 4.87 -28.24 -22.94
N SER A 56 3.69 -28.28 -23.55
CA SER A 56 3.53 -28.58 -24.99
C SER A 56 4.11 -27.52 -25.94
N LEU A 57 4.51 -26.37 -25.40
CA LEU A 57 5.17 -25.27 -26.11
C LEU A 57 6.70 -25.22 -25.84
N ASP A 58 7.30 -26.28 -25.27
CA ASP A 58 8.73 -26.37 -24.90
C ASP A 58 9.19 -25.28 -23.91
N LEU A 59 8.27 -24.74 -23.10
CA LEU A 59 8.57 -23.76 -22.07
C LEU A 59 8.63 -24.43 -20.68
N PRO A 60 9.65 -24.15 -19.85
CA PRO A 60 9.75 -24.74 -18.51
C PRO A 60 8.67 -24.17 -17.60
N VAL A 61 7.86 -25.05 -16.98
CA VAL A 61 6.83 -24.69 -16.01
C VAL A 61 6.97 -25.51 -14.74
N ALA A 62 6.95 -24.82 -13.60
CA ALA A 62 6.83 -25.42 -12.27
C ALA A 62 5.48 -25.01 -11.66
N VAL A 63 4.69 -25.99 -11.21
CA VAL A 63 3.47 -25.76 -10.45
C VAL A 63 3.87 -25.73 -8.97
N VAL A 64 3.88 -24.53 -8.36
CA VAL A 64 4.22 -24.35 -6.94
C VAL A 64 2.93 -24.20 -6.14
N ASP A 65 2.73 -25.06 -5.14
CA ASP A 65 1.66 -24.88 -4.16
C ASP A 65 2.06 -23.78 -3.18
N LEU A 66 1.41 -22.62 -3.26
CA LEU A 66 1.68 -21.43 -2.43
C LEU A 66 1.55 -21.69 -0.92
N LYS A 67 0.97 -22.82 -0.47
CA LYS A 67 0.92 -23.17 0.94
C LYS A 67 2.21 -23.76 1.50
N ALA A 68 3.12 -24.22 0.63
CA ALA A 68 4.39 -24.83 1.01
C ALA A 68 5.59 -23.93 0.66
N TYR A 69 5.34 -22.70 0.22
CA TYR A 69 6.39 -21.72 -0.07
C TYR A 69 6.78 -21.02 1.23
N ASP A 70 7.82 -21.53 1.88
CA ASP A 70 8.53 -20.84 2.97
C ASP A 70 9.76 -20.12 2.37
N PRO A 71 9.77 -18.77 2.32
CA PRO A 71 10.87 -18.01 1.74
C PRO A 71 12.18 -18.08 2.54
N ASP A 72 12.19 -18.70 3.72
CA ASP A 72 13.35 -18.75 4.62
C ASP A 72 14.21 -20.02 4.47
N ASP A 73 13.78 -21.01 3.68
CA ASP A 73 14.50 -22.30 3.50
C ASP A 73 15.89 -22.15 2.83
N TYR A 74 16.20 -21.00 2.23
CA TYR A 74 17.49 -20.71 1.59
C TYR A 74 18.39 -19.73 2.38
N LEU A 75 17.95 -19.26 3.56
CA LEU A 75 18.67 -18.21 4.31
C LEU A 75 19.58 -18.74 5.43
N LEU A 76 19.55 -20.04 5.71
CA LEU A 76 20.34 -20.63 6.80
C LEU A 76 21.85 -20.76 6.52
N GLU A 77 22.30 -20.57 5.28
CA GLU A 77 23.73 -20.71 4.93
C GLU A 77 24.54 -19.40 5.08
N GLU A 78 23.91 -18.23 5.19
CA GLU A 78 24.63 -16.94 5.21
C GLU A 78 24.80 -16.30 6.60
N GLU A 79 24.11 -16.80 7.65
CA GLU A 79 24.18 -16.19 9.00
C GLU A 79 25.50 -16.49 9.76
N GLU A 80 26.27 -17.53 9.40
CA GLU A 80 27.49 -17.88 10.14
C GLU A 80 28.70 -16.95 9.85
N GLU A 81 28.71 -16.19 8.75
CA GLU A 81 29.90 -15.40 8.37
C GLU A 81 29.90 -13.93 8.84
N LEU A 82 28.79 -13.39 9.36
CA LEU A 82 28.68 -11.95 9.65
C LEU A 82 28.61 -11.55 11.14
N LEU A 83 28.69 -12.49 12.07
CA LEU A 83 28.64 -12.21 13.52
C LEU A 83 30.02 -11.98 14.18
N GLY A 84 31.07 -11.86 13.39
CA GLY A 84 32.39 -11.45 13.86
C GLY A 84 32.51 -9.94 14.07
N SER A 85 32.35 -9.50 15.32
CA SER A 85 32.70 -8.18 15.87
C SER A 85 31.61 -7.09 15.84
N THR A 86 30.78 -7.06 16.87
CA THR A 86 30.54 -5.83 17.66
C THR A 86 30.04 -6.21 19.05
N SER A 87 30.75 -5.81 20.10
CA SER A 87 30.13 -5.46 21.38
C SER A 87 31.12 -4.63 22.20
N GLU A 88 30.79 -3.35 22.32
CA GLU A 88 31.22 -2.50 23.42
C GLU A 88 30.42 -2.87 24.67
N GLU A 89 31.08 -2.69 25.80
CA GLU A 89 30.64 -2.97 27.16
C GLU A 89 29.47 -2.07 27.58
N GLU A 90 28.47 -2.61 28.26
CA GLU A 90 27.82 -1.89 29.36
C GLU A 90 27.21 -2.85 30.38
N SER A 91 27.47 -2.50 31.64
CA SER A 91 27.24 -3.23 32.88
C SER A 91 25.81 -3.13 33.42
N GLY A 92 25.29 -4.20 34.01
CA GLY A 92 24.10 -4.17 34.86
C GLY A 92 23.69 -5.58 35.31
N SER A 93 23.86 -5.86 36.59
CA SER A 93 23.68 -7.12 37.31
C SER A 93 22.24 -7.63 37.40
N GLU A 94 22.05 -8.96 37.36
CA GLU A 94 21.24 -9.71 38.34
C GLU A 94 21.57 -11.21 38.33
N ASP A 95 21.64 -11.78 39.53
CA ASP A 95 22.20 -13.09 39.89
C ASP A 95 21.33 -14.29 39.48
N GLN A 96 22.00 -15.41 39.13
CA GLN A 96 21.60 -16.72 39.63
C GLN A 96 22.81 -17.69 39.72
N GLN A 97 22.88 -18.34 40.87
CA GLN A 97 24.06 -18.96 41.49
C GLN A 97 23.98 -20.48 41.39
N SER A 98 25.09 -21.16 41.03
CA SER A 98 25.40 -22.50 41.55
C SER A 98 26.90 -22.80 41.45
N GLY A 99 27.52 -23.28 42.54
CA GLY A 99 28.76 -24.10 42.46
C GLY A 99 30.03 -23.60 43.15
N SER A 100 30.03 -23.48 44.49
CA SER A 100 31.14 -23.69 45.45
C SER A 100 32.59 -23.88 44.94
N SER A 101 33.49 -22.92 45.25
CA SER A 101 34.81 -23.21 45.86
C SER A 101 35.30 -21.98 46.61
N VAL A 102 35.69 -22.15 47.88
CA VAL A 102 36.17 -21.09 48.77
C VAL A 102 37.63 -20.78 48.44
N ILE A 103 37.98 -19.52 48.18
CA ILE A 103 39.34 -19.05 47.93
C ILE A 103 39.64 -17.90 48.92
N ASP A 104 40.75 -18.02 49.65
CA ASP A 104 41.17 -17.12 50.72
C ASP A 104 41.61 -15.72 50.24
N VAL A 105 41.41 -14.73 51.11
CA VAL A 105 41.47 -13.28 50.81
C VAL A 105 42.89 -12.71 50.63
N GLU A 106 43.94 -13.53 50.71
CA GLU A 106 45.34 -13.06 50.53
C GLU A 106 45.91 -13.31 49.12
N ASP A 107 45.24 -14.10 48.27
CA ASP A 107 45.71 -14.43 46.92
C ASP A 107 45.18 -13.50 45.80
N LEU A 108 44.27 -12.57 46.11
CA LEU A 108 43.69 -11.65 45.12
C LEU A 108 44.72 -10.63 44.58
N GLY A 109 45.75 -10.31 45.37
CA GLY A 109 46.79 -9.34 45.00
C GLY A 109 47.72 -9.83 43.89
N GLN A 110 48.14 -11.10 43.93
CA GLN A 110 49.05 -11.66 42.93
C GLN A 110 48.38 -11.86 41.56
N VAL A 111 47.08 -12.12 41.55
CA VAL A 111 46.29 -12.26 40.32
C VAL A 111 46.12 -10.91 39.61
N MET A 112 45.87 -9.83 40.37
CA MET A 112 45.77 -8.47 39.83
C MET A 112 47.08 -7.98 39.21
N ASP A 113 48.23 -8.28 39.81
CA ASP A 113 49.53 -7.86 39.27
C ASP A 113 49.92 -8.61 37.98
N ARG A 114 49.52 -9.87 37.84
CA ARG A 114 49.70 -10.64 36.59
C ARG A 114 48.84 -10.08 35.46
N VAL A 115 47.57 -9.78 35.73
CA VAL A 115 46.64 -9.17 34.75
C VAL A 115 47.12 -7.77 34.30
N LYS A 116 47.72 -7.00 35.22
CA LYS A 116 48.25 -5.66 34.90
C LYS A 116 49.53 -5.72 34.06
N LYS A 117 50.34 -6.76 34.25
CA LYS A 117 51.55 -7.01 33.45
C LYS A 117 51.20 -7.49 32.03
N GLU A 118 50.23 -8.39 31.90
CA GLU A 118 49.72 -8.86 30.60
C GLU A 118 49.03 -7.74 29.80
N LYS A 119 48.33 -6.80 30.46
CA LYS A 119 47.78 -5.60 29.80
C LYS A 119 48.85 -4.64 29.28
N ARG A 120 50.02 -4.55 29.94
CA ARG A 120 51.14 -3.71 29.48
C ARG A 120 51.90 -4.32 28.31
N GLU A 121 52.02 -5.65 28.27
CA GLU A 121 52.70 -6.35 27.17
C GLU A 121 51.82 -6.40 25.90
N LYS A 122 50.49 -6.53 26.03
CA LYS A 122 49.55 -6.43 24.88
C LYS A 122 49.50 -5.02 24.26
N ALA A 123 49.61 -3.97 25.08
CA ALA A 123 49.64 -2.58 24.59
C ALA A 123 50.91 -2.25 23.77
N GLN A 124 51.97 -3.05 23.90
CA GLN A 124 53.23 -2.83 23.20
C GLN A 124 53.28 -3.54 21.83
N GLN A 125 52.54 -4.63 21.65
CA GLN A 125 52.41 -5.31 20.34
C GLN A 125 51.41 -4.62 19.39
N GLU A 126 50.43 -3.87 19.92
CA GLU A 126 49.49 -3.09 19.10
C GLU A 126 50.10 -1.78 18.53
N GLY A 127 51.27 -1.37 19.03
CA GLY A 127 51.97 -0.16 18.58
C GLY A 127 52.66 -0.28 17.21
N GLU A 128 53.05 -1.49 16.77
CA GLU A 128 53.80 -1.69 15.52
C GLU A 128 52.91 -2.02 14.30
N THR A 129 51.63 -2.35 14.51
CA THR A 129 50.64 -2.48 13.42
C THR A 129 49.90 -1.16 13.12
N GLY A 130 50.28 -0.07 13.80
CA GLY A 130 49.70 1.26 13.63
C GLY A 130 50.11 1.99 12.34
N VAL A 131 51.23 1.62 11.70
CA VAL A 131 51.76 2.36 10.54
C VAL A 131 51.02 2.02 9.23
N LEU A 132 50.42 0.82 9.13
CA LEU A 132 49.61 0.41 7.96
C LEU A 132 48.13 0.83 8.04
N ARG A 133 47.62 1.18 9.23
CA ARG A 133 46.23 1.67 9.41
C ARG A 133 46.08 3.17 9.11
N SER A 134 47.17 3.93 9.08
CA SER A 134 47.19 5.35 8.74
C SER A 134 46.89 5.65 7.27
N ALA A 135 47.09 4.68 6.37
CA ALA A 135 46.80 4.85 4.94
C ALA A 135 45.31 4.66 4.59
N VAL A 136 44.55 3.92 5.40
CA VAL A 136 43.11 3.62 5.15
C VAL A 136 42.18 4.68 5.76
N LYS A 137 42.68 5.56 6.64
CA LYS A 137 41.87 6.63 7.25
C LYS A 137 41.65 7.86 6.36
N ASN A 138 42.30 7.96 5.21
CA ASN A 138 42.13 9.10 4.30
C ASN A 138 41.01 8.92 3.26
N GLU A 139 40.42 7.74 3.11
CA GLU A 139 39.24 7.52 2.24
C GLU A 139 37.89 7.74 2.97
N ALA A 140 37.90 7.96 4.28
CA ALA A 140 36.68 8.09 5.09
C ALA A 140 35.94 9.44 4.95
N ASN A 141 36.43 10.35 4.11
CA ASN A 141 35.91 11.72 4.00
C ASN A 141 35.17 12.01 2.68
N GLU A 142 35.05 11.03 1.77
CA GLU A 142 34.23 11.19 0.56
C GLU A 142 32.76 10.83 0.81
N PRO A 143 31.81 11.67 0.36
CA PRO A 143 30.38 11.36 0.44
C PRO A 143 30.06 10.01 -0.23
N ARG A 144 29.46 9.10 0.54
CA ARG A 144 29.08 7.77 0.02
C ARG A 144 27.99 7.90 -1.05
N ALA A 145 28.01 7.01 -2.03
CA ALA A 145 26.92 6.89 -3.00
C ALA A 145 25.61 6.50 -2.30
N MET A 146 24.49 7.09 -2.73
CA MET A 146 23.18 6.76 -2.17
C MET A 146 22.74 5.34 -2.54
N ILE A 147 23.01 4.91 -3.78
CA ILE A 147 22.72 3.56 -4.25
C ILE A 147 23.97 2.71 -4.09
N THR A 148 24.00 1.89 -3.04
CA THR A 148 25.02 0.85 -2.87
C THR A 148 24.69 -0.39 -3.72
N PRO A 149 25.65 -1.28 -4.02
CA PRO A 149 25.37 -2.53 -4.73
C PRO A 149 24.28 -3.38 -4.06
N ALA A 150 24.33 -3.54 -2.74
CA ALA A 150 23.32 -4.27 -1.97
C ALA A 150 21.93 -3.60 -2.05
N LEU A 151 21.86 -2.26 -2.01
CA LEU A 151 20.61 -1.55 -2.18
C LEU A 151 20.05 -1.70 -3.60
N ARG A 152 20.92 -1.69 -4.63
CA ARG A 152 20.51 -1.93 -6.02
C ARG A 152 19.88 -3.30 -6.21
N GLU A 153 20.44 -4.33 -5.59
CA GLU A 153 19.87 -5.68 -5.63
C GLU A 153 18.52 -5.75 -4.93
N ALA A 154 18.42 -5.18 -3.72
CA ALA A 154 17.17 -5.11 -2.97
C ALA A 154 16.07 -4.35 -3.74
N LEU A 155 16.41 -3.22 -4.37
CA LEU A 155 15.48 -2.46 -5.20
C LEU A 155 15.00 -3.25 -6.42
N THR A 156 15.91 -3.97 -7.10
CA THR A 156 15.55 -4.83 -8.25
C THR A 156 14.55 -5.91 -7.83
N LYS A 157 14.80 -6.60 -6.71
CA LYS A 157 13.89 -7.60 -6.13
C LYS A 157 12.52 -6.99 -5.77
N GLN A 158 12.50 -5.77 -5.23
CA GLN A 158 11.26 -5.07 -4.87
C GLN A 158 10.46 -4.51 -6.06
N VAL A 159 11.09 -4.31 -7.22
CA VAL A 159 10.43 -3.87 -8.46
C VAL A 159 9.79 -5.06 -9.20
N HIS A 160 10.32 -6.28 -9.04
CA HIS A 160 9.79 -7.49 -9.66
C HIS A 160 8.59 -8.13 -8.92
N ALA A 161 8.30 -7.70 -7.70
CA ALA A 161 7.04 -8.06 -7.04
C ALA A 161 5.86 -7.35 -7.74
N PRO A 162 4.81 -8.08 -8.18
CA PRO A 162 3.62 -7.46 -8.78
C PRO A 162 2.94 -6.60 -7.73
N ARG A 163 3.21 -5.29 -7.76
CA ARG A 163 2.62 -4.32 -6.86
C ARG A 163 1.67 -3.46 -7.67
N GLU A 164 0.39 -3.51 -7.31
CA GLU A 164 -0.64 -2.58 -7.78
C GLU A 164 -0.35 -1.15 -7.28
N ARG A 165 0.74 -0.55 -7.76
CA ARG A 165 1.11 0.86 -7.50
C ARG A 165 0.44 1.77 -8.51
N ARG A 166 -0.90 1.82 -8.49
CA ARG A 166 -1.69 2.73 -9.34
C ARG A 166 -2.59 3.64 -8.52
N LEU A 167 -2.06 4.19 -7.44
CA LEU A 167 -2.87 4.84 -6.41
C LEU A 167 -2.94 6.35 -6.52
N LEU A 168 -1.89 7.00 -7.00
CA LEU A 168 -1.90 8.46 -7.20
C LEU A 168 -2.82 8.92 -8.35
N THR A 169 -3.38 7.98 -9.11
CA THR A 169 -3.90 8.27 -10.42
C THR A 169 -5.43 8.17 -10.51
N TYR A 170 -6.12 7.19 -9.93
CA TYR A 170 -7.54 7.00 -10.26
C TYR A 170 -8.51 8.07 -9.73
N ILE A 171 -8.24 8.70 -8.58
CA ILE A 171 -9.24 9.57 -7.93
C ILE A 171 -9.23 11.00 -8.46
N LEU A 172 -8.10 11.45 -9.02
CA LEU A 172 -7.95 12.78 -9.63
C LEU A 172 -7.59 12.72 -11.12
N TRP A 173 -7.24 11.55 -11.69
CA TRP A 173 -6.55 11.49 -12.99
C TRP A 173 -6.88 10.27 -13.89
N HIS A 174 -7.53 10.53 -15.03
CA HIS A 174 -7.88 9.49 -16.01
C HIS A 174 -6.71 8.92 -16.85
N GLU A 175 -5.51 9.51 -16.86
CA GLU A 175 -4.36 9.06 -17.68
C GLU A 175 -3.18 8.51 -16.86
N SER A 176 -3.47 7.55 -15.97
CA SER A 176 -2.47 6.97 -15.05
C SER A 176 -1.25 6.38 -15.75
N HIS A 177 -1.45 5.83 -16.94
CA HIS A 177 -0.44 5.16 -17.77
C HIS A 177 0.65 6.12 -18.27
N ARG A 178 0.47 7.43 -18.11
CA ARG A 178 1.44 8.48 -18.47
C ARG A 178 2.14 9.09 -17.26
N CYS A 179 1.92 8.52 -16.08
CA CYS A 179 2.56 8.92 -14.84
C CYS A 179 3.87 8.15 -14.66
N MET A 180 4.96 8.89 -14.53
CA MET A 180 6.25 8.38 -14.10
C MET A 180 6.36 8.52 -12.58
N GLU A 181 6.46 7.40 -11.86
CA GLU A 181 6.74 7.41 -10.42
C GLU A 181 8.27 7.33 -10.20
N THR A 182 8.83 8.27 -9.46
CA THR A 182 10.27 8.32 -9.18
C THR A 182 10.57 9.01 -7.84
N THR A 183 11.84 9.09 -7.48
CA THR A 183 12.32 9.88 -6.34
C THR A 183 13.77 10.33 -6.57
N PRO A 184 14.13 11.59 -6.29
CA PRO A 184 15.52 12.06 -6.31
C PRO A 184 16.25 11.78 -4.98
N SER A 185 15.58 11.20 -3.98
CA SER A 185 16.15 10.91 -2.67
C SER A 185 15.57 9.62 -2.11
N LEU A 186 16.41 8.58 -1.98
CA LEU A 186 16.06 7.33 -1.31
C LEU A 186 16.11 7.44 0.22
N ALA A 187 16.72 8.52 0.74
CA ALA A 187 16.89 8.75 2.16
C ALA A 187 15.62 9.33 2.78
N CYS A 188 15.28 8.90 3.99
CA CYS A 188 14.11 9.39 4.72
C CYS A 188 14.43 9.69 6.19
N ALA A 189 13.72 10.67 6.75
CA ALA A 189 13.78 11.02 8.17
C ALA A 189 12.85 10.19 9.06
N ASN A 190 12.01 9.32 8.46
CA ASN A 190 11.05 8.47 9.17
C ASN A 190 11.37 6.99 8.96
N LYS A 191 10.95 6.14 9.91
CA LYS A 191 11.00 4.68 9.82
C LYS A 191 9.58 4.10 10.00
N CYS A 192 8.63 4.57 9.18
CA CYS A 192 7.22 4.25 9.36
C CYS A 192 6.96 2.74 9.36
N VAL A 193 6.03 2.28 10.21
CA VAL A 193 5.68 0.85 10.35
C VAL A 193 5.09 0.25 9.08
N PHE A 194 4.44 1.04 8.23
CA PHE A 194 3.90 0.61 6.93
C PHE A 194 4.85 0.87 5.76
N CYS A 195 6.06 1.38 6.00
CA CYS A 195 6.99 1.69 4.92
C CYS A 195 7.56 0.38 4.35
N TRP A 196 7.27 0.11 3.07
CA TRP A 196 7.74 -1.10 2.36
C TRP A 196 9.24 -1.14 2.07
N ARG A 197 9.99 -0.11 2.46
CA ARG A 197 11.41 0.00 2.16
C ARG A 197 12.21 -1.10 2.85
N HIS A 198 13.31 -1.48 2.23
CA HIS A 198 14.22 -2.45 2.83
C HIS A 198 14.99 -1.80 3.98
N HIS A 199 15.48 -2.60 4.94
CA HIS A 199 16.27 -2.09 6.07
C HIS A 199 17.60 -1.45 5.63
N THR A 200 18.07 -1.76 4.41
CA THR A 200 19.25 -1.17 3.77
C THR A 200 19.02 0.21 3.16
N ASN A 201 17.76 0.67 3.05
CA ASN A 201 17.49 2.01 2.55
C ASN A 201 18.07 3.08 3.51
N PRO A 202 18.70 4.13 2.97
CA PRO A 202 19.32 5.15 3.80
C PRO A 202 18.28 5.89 4.66
N VAL A 203 18.72 6.26 5.86
CA VAL A 203 17.99 7.17 6.75
C VAL A 203 18.86 8.35 7.10
N GLY A 204 18.24 9.51 7.25
CA GLY A 204 18.97 10.72 7.60
C GLY A 204 18.04 11.88 7.87
N THR A 205 18.55 12.85 8.62
CA THR A 205 17.90 14.14 8.89
C THR A 205 18.44 15.25 8.00
N GLU A 206 19.48 14.99 7.21
CA GLU A 206 20.13 15.93 6.29
C GLU A 206 20.80 15.17 5.13
N TRP A 207 21.12 15.89 4.06
CA TRP A 207 21.78 15.32 2.89
C TRP A 207 23.27 15.08 3.14
N ARG A 208 23.75 13.85 2.94
CA ARG A 208 25.17 13.46 3.12
C ARG A 208 25.74 12.59 2.00
N TRP A 209 24.98 12.37 0.93
CA TRP A 209 25.35 11.46 -0.14
C TRP A 209 25.96 12.20 -1.33
N LYS A 210 26.72 11.46 -2.15
CA LYS A 210 27.10 11.97 -3.47
C LYS A 210 25.84 12.32 -4.26
N MET A 211 25.80 13.55 -4.74
CA MET A 211 24.64 14.12 -5.42
C MET A 211 24.82 14.08 -6.92
N ASP A 212 23.90 13.43 -7.63
CA ASP A 212 23.80 13.50 -9.08
C ASP A 212 23.08 14.78 -9.52
N GLN A 213 23.34 15.25 -10.74
CA GLN A 213 22.70 16.46 -11.26
C GLN A 213 21.25 16.19 -11.68
N PRO A 214 20.33 17.16 -11.51
CA PRO A 214 18.90 16.94 -11.73
C PRO A 214 18.53 16.65 -13.19
N ASP A 215 19.30 17.15 -14.16
CA ASP A 215 19.10 16.84 -15.59
C ASP A 215 19.41 15.38 -15.92
N ILE A 216 20.45 14.82 -15.31
CA ILE A 216 20.79 13.40 -15.43
C ILE A 216 19.68 12.55 -14.82
N ILE A 217 19.27 12.88 -13.58
CA ILE A 217 18.21 12.14 -12.87
C ILE A 217 16.91 12.15 -13.70
N LEU A 218 16.51 13.29 -14.27
CA LEU A 218 15.28 13.38 -15.06
C LEU A 218 15.39 12.56 -16.36
N LYS A 219 16.51 12.66 -17.06
CA LYS A 219 16.75 11.92 -18.30
C LYS A 219 16.65 10.41 -18.05
N GLU A 220 17.38 9.91 -17.05
CA GLU A 220 17.37 8.48 -16.71
C GLU A 220 16.00 8.02 -16.19
N ALA A 221 15.28 8.86 -15.43
CA ALA A 221 13.93 8.53 -14.98
C ALA A 221 12.97 8.33 -16.18
N ILE A 222 13.02 9.21 -17.19
CA ILE A 222 12.20 9.09 -18.40
C ILE A 222 12.59 7.85 -19.20
N GLU A 223 13.88 7.59 -19.39
CA GLU A 223 14.38 6.40 -20.09
C GLU A 223 13.93 5.12 -19.39
N ASN A 224 14.02 5.06 -18.06
CA ASN A 224 13.57 3.93 -17.26
C ASN A 224 12.06 3.72 -17.35
N HIS A 225 11.26 4.79 -17.27
CA HIS A 225 9.81 4.74 -17.50
C HIS A 225 9.49 4.15 -18.87
N GLN A 226 10.10 4.67 -19.93
CA GLN A 226 9.90 4.19 -21.30
C GLN A 226 10.30 2.73 -21.47
N ASN A 227 11.41 2.31 -20.85
CA ASN A 227 11.86 0.94 -20.91
C ASN A 227 10.90 -0.03 -20.19
N MET A 228 10.32 0.38 -19.06
CA MET A 228 9.26 -0.40 -18.40
C MET A 228 8.00 -0.50 -19.27
N ILE A 229 7.54 0.60 -19.87
CA ILE A 229 6.36 0.57 -20.75
C ILE A 229 6.60 -0.32 -21.97
N LYS A 230 7.80 -0.29 -22.59
CA LYS A 230 8.15 -1.16 -23.72
C LYS A 230 7.96 -2.66 -23.46
N GLN A 231 8.11 -3.11 -22.21
CA GLN A 231 7.90 -4.52 -21.84
C GLN A 231 6.44 -4.98 -22.04
N PHE A 232 5.49 -4.05 -22.11
CA PHE A 232 4.07 -4.34 -22.35
C PHE A 232 3.71 -4.43 -23.84
N LYS A 233 4.68 -4.23 -24.75
CA LYS A 233 4.41 -4.28 -26.20
C LYS A 233 4.00 -5.69 -26.61
N GLY A 234 2.80 -5.83 -27.18
CA GLY A 234 2.27 -7.13 -27.64
C GLY A 234 1.65 -8.00 -26.56
N VAL A 235 1.60 -7.54 -25.30
CA VAL A 235 0.92 -8.27 -24.22
C VAL A 235 -0.61 -8.26 -24.45
N PRO A 236 -1.29 -9.42 -24.39
CA PRO A 236 -2.74 -9.48 -24.56
C PRO A 236 -3.49 -8.55 -23.60
N GLY A 237 -4.44 -7.77 -24.13
CA GLY A 237 -5.24 -6.81 -23.35
C GLY A 237 -4.66 -5.40 -23.27
N VAL A 238 -3.41 -5.18 -23.67
CA VAL A 238 -2.83 -3.83 -23.79
C VAL A 238 -3.35 -3.17 -25.07
N LYS A 239 -3.99 -2.01 -24.92
CA LYS A 239 -4.46 -1.20 -26.05
C LYS A 239 -3.28 -0.45 -26.66
N GLU A 240 -3.12 -0.53 -27.98
CA GLU A 240 -2.03 0.13 -28.71
C GLU A 240 -2.00 1.64 -28.47
N GLU A 241 -3.14 2.32 -28.54
CA GLU A 241 -3.29 3.75 -28.22
C GLU A 241 -2.75 4.10 -26.81
N ARG A 242 -3.09 3.29 -25.79
CA ARG A 242 -2.63 3.51 -24.41
C ARG A 242 -1.14 3.23 -24.25
N PHE A 243 -0.62 2.26 -24.98
CA PHE A 243 0.82 1.99 -25.02
C PHE A 243 1.58 3.17 -25.60
N GLU A 244 1.14 3.69 -26.75
CA GLU A 244 1.74 4.86 -27.42
C GLU A 244 1.68 6.11 -26.54
N GLU A 245 0.52 6.38 -25.92
CA GLU A 245 0.37 7.48 -24.96
C GLU A 245 1.31 7.35 -23.76
N GLY A 246 1.46 6.13 -23.23
CA GLY A 246 2.26 5.81 -22.05
C GLY A 246 3.77 6.01 -22.26
N MET A 247 4.24 5.95 -23.50
CA MET A 247 5.62 6.28 -23.87
C MET A 247 5.97 7.76 -23.69
N THR A 248 4.95 8.63 -23.64
CA THR A 248 5.11 10.08 -23.39
C THR A 248 4.65 10.44 -21.98
N VAL A 249 5.61 10.68 -21.09
CA VAL A 249 5.36 11.11 -19.71
C VAL A 249 4.63 12.46 -19.68
N LYS A 250 3.59 12.57 -18.85
CA LYS A 250 2.85 13.81 -18.58
C LYS A 250 2.76 14.20 -17.11
N HIS A 251 2.96 13.22 -16.24
CA HIS A 251 2.91 13.39 -14.79
C HIS A 251 4.16 12.76 -14.19
N CYS A 252 4.71 13.40 -13.18
CA CYS A 252 5.80 12.89 -12.37
C CYS A 252 5.36 12.85 -10.92
N ALA A 253 5.20 11.64 -10.38
CA ALA A 253 4.94 11.41 -8.97
C ALA A 253 6.26 11.22 -8.23
N LEU A 254 6.67 12.25 -7.50
CA LEU A 254 7.81 12.23 -6.59
C LEU A 254 7.36 11.61 -5.28
N SER A 255 7.22 10.28 -5.28
CA SER A 255 6.58 9.53 -4.19
C SER A 255 7.02 8.08 -4.07
N LEU A 256 8.03 7.64 -4.82
CA LEU A 256 8.40 6.22 -4.91
C LEU A 256 8.87 5.66 -3.56
N VAL A 257 9.96 6.22 -3.03
CA VAL A 257 10.58 5.85 -1.75
C VAL A 257 11.42 7.03 -1.26
N GLY A 258 11.74 7.04 0.02
CA GLY A 258 12.55 8.11 0.63
C GLY A 258 11.76 9.39 0.84
N GLU A 259 12.47 10.51 0.91
CA GLU A 259 11.93 11.85 1.12
C GLU A 259 12.45 12.80 0.03
N PRO A 260 11.65 13.06 -1.03
CA PRO A 260 12.08 13.84 -2.20
C PRO A 260 12.54 15.26 -1.85
N ILE A 261 11.92 15.90 -0.85
CA ILE A 261 12.22 17.29 -0.50
C ILE A 261 13.62 17.46 0.13
N MET A 262 14.24 16.35 0.56
CA MET A 262 15.61 16.33 1.08
C MET A 262 16.66 16.53 -0.02
N TYR A 263 16.31 16.30 -1.29
CA TYR A 263 17.25 16.48 -2.40
C TYR A 263 17.63 17.98 -2.55
N PRO A 264 18.92 18.35 -2.44
CA PRO A 264 19.34 19.75 -2.37
C PRO A 264 18.91 20.60 -3.58
N GLU A 265 18.85 20.00 -4.78
CA GLU A 265 18.44 20.67 -6.01
C GLU A 265 16.97 20.40 -6.39
N ILE A 266 16.09 20.09 -5.43
CA ILE A 266 14.68 19.75 -5.70
C ILE A 266 13.94 20.83 -6.51
N ASN A 267 14.22 22.11 -6.23
CA ASN A 267 13.62 23.22 -6.97
C ASN A 267 14.06 23.25 -8.44
N ARG A 268 15.32 22.91 -8.74
CA ARG A 268 15.81 22.81 -10.12
C ARG A 268 15.20 21.60 -10.81
N PHE A 269 15.10 20.47 -10.11
CA PHE A 269 14.44 19.26 -10.63
C PHE A 269 12.98 19.49 -11.00
N VAL A 270 12.19 20.12 -10.11
CA VAL A 270 10.78 20.48 -10.39
C VAL A 270 10.68 21.45 -11.57
N LYS A 271 11.59 22.43 -11.66
CA LYS A 271 11.62 23.36 -12.80
C LYS A 271 11.85 22.62 -14.12
N LEU A 272 12.80 21.68 -14.17
CA LEU A 272 13.07 20.87 -15.37
C LEU A 272 11.84 20.04 -15.78
N LEU A 273 11.13 19.43 -14.84
CA LEU A 273 9.87 18.73 -15.13
C LEU A 273 8.87 19.66 -15.84
N HIS A 274 8.68 20.88 -15.32
CA HIS A 274 7.73 21.84 -15.88
C HIS A 274 8.18 22.38 -17.25
N GLU A 275 9.48 22.60 -17.46
CA GLU A 275 10.06 22.95 -18.77
C GLU A 275 9.80 21.86 -19.81
N CYS A 276 9.81 20.58 -19.39
CA CYS A 276 9.42 19.44 -20.21
C CYS A 276 7.88 19.25 -20.33
N LYS A 277 7.07 20.16 -19.80
CA LYS A 277 5.60 20.06 -19.75
C LYS A 277 5.09 18.81 -19.00
N ILE A 278 5.84 18.38 -18.00
CA ILE A 278 5.48 17.29 -17.08
C ILE A 278 4.99 17.92 -15.78
N SER A 279 3.75 17.63 -15.40
CA SER A 279 3.21 18.07 -14.10
C SER A 279 3.86 17.32 -12.95
N SER A 280 4.02 17.98 -11.80
CA SER A 280 4.74 17.43 -10.65
C SER A 280 3.86 17.25 -9.42
N PHE A 281 3.90 16.06 -8.84
CA PHE A 281 3.18 15.69 -7.63
C PHE A 281 4.23 15.29 -6.60
N LEU A 282 4.47 16.15 -5.60
CA LEU A 282 5.50 15.91 -4.59
C LEU A 282 4.85 15.48 -3.29
N VAL A 283 5.29 14.34 -2.73
CA VAL A 283 4.85 13.86 -1.43
C VAL A 283 5.99 14.03 -0.42
N THR A 284 5.66 14.57 0.76
CA THR A 284 6.60 14.72 1.88
C THR A 284 5.99 14.24 3.19
N ASN A 285 6.85 13.77 4.11
CA ASN A 285 6.49 13.27 5.43
C ASN A 285 6.31 14.37 6.52
N ALA A 286 6.34 15.65 6.12
CA ALA A 286 6.21 16.80 7.03
C ALA A 286 7.28 16.89 8.14
N GLN A 287 8.50 16.42 7.89
CA GLN A 287 9.62 16.64 8.81
C GLN A 287 10.54 17.81 8.41
N PHE A 288 10.30 18.45 7.27
CA PHE A 288 11.18 19.45 6.65
C PHE A 288 10.46 20.78 6.37
N PRO A 289 10.05 21.52 7.42
CA PRO A 289 9.22 22.72 7.27
C PRO A 289 9.94 23.86 6.53
N ALA A 290 11.26 23.99 6.66
CA ALA A 290 12.02 25.04 5.97
C ALA A 290 12.08 24.77 4.46
N GLU A 291 12.26 23.51 4.10
CA GLU A 291 12.31 23.00 2.73
C GLU A 291 10.93 23.14 2.09
N ILE A 292 9.84 22.84 2.82
CA ILE A 292 8.48 23.11 2.36
C ILE A 292 8.33 24.60 2.06
N ARG A 293 8.69 25.52 2.96
CA ARG A 293 8.61 26.97 2.70
C ARG A 293 9.41 27.38 1.46
N ASN A 294 10.63 26.86 1.30
CA ASN A 294 11.53 27.17 0.19
C ASN A 294 11.17 26.48 -1.14
N LEU A 295 10.29 25.46 -1.12
CA LEU A 295 9.87 24.74 -2.31
C LEU A 295 9.12 25.68 -3.28
N LYS A 296 9.62 25.77 -4.51
CA LYS A 296 8.95 26.45 -5.62
C LYS A 296 7.66 25.71 -5.98
N PRO A 297 6.68 26.40 -6.60
CA PRO A 297 5.40 25.78 -6.90
C PRO A 297 5.55 24.47 -7.68
N VAL A 298 4.92 23.41 -7.19
CA VAL A 298 4.67 22.13 -7.87
C VAL A 298 3.24 22.13 -8.40
N THR A 299 2.87 21.14 -9.22
CA THR A 299 1.46 21.05 -9.66
C THR A 299 0.54 20.69 -8.49
N GLN A 300 0.97 19.78 -7.61
CA GLN A 300 0.24 19.43 -6.39
C GLN A 300 1.21 18.98 -5.30
N LEU A 301 1.08 19.55 -4.10
CA LEU A 301 1.93 19.24 -2.95
C LEU A 301 1.15 18.43 -1.92
N TYR A 302 1.67 17.25 -1.60
CA TYR A 302 1.11 16.33 -0.63
C TYR A 302 1.94 16.32 0.65
N VAL A 303 1.25 16.33 1.77
CA VAL A 303 1.81 15.97 3.07
C VAL A 303 1.14 14.68 3.53
N SER A 304 1.94 13.69 3.91
CA SER A 304 1.44 12.50 4.59
C SER A 304 1.11 12.84 6.05
N VAL A 305 -0.13 12.58 6.47
CA VAL A 305 -0.64 12.82 7.82
C VAL A 305 -1.09 11.47 8.39
N ASP A 306 -0.10 10.65 8.76
CA ASP A 306 -0.35 9.24 9.12
C ASP A 306 -0.77 9.05 10.59
N ALA A 307 -0.69 10.10 11.40
CA ALA A 307 -1.17 10.14 12.78
C ALA A 307 -1.62 11.56 13.15
N SER A 308 -2.52 11.68 14.12
CA SER A 308 -3.05 12.98 14.53
C SER A 308 -2.58 13.46 15.91
N THR A 309 -1.90 12.59 16.66
CA THR A 309 -1.30 12.90 17.97
C THR A 309 0.21 12.68 17.96
N LYS A 310 0.92 13.31 18.90
CA LYS A 310 2.38 13.16 19.03
C LYS A 310 2.78 11.71 19.32
N GLU A 311 2.01 11.05 20.17
CA GLU A 311 2.25 9.68 20.62
C GLU A 311 2.05 8.70 19.46
N SER A 312 0.95 8.86 18.70
CA SER A 312 0.67 8.01 17.55
C SER A 312 1.65 8.27 16.41
N LEU A 313 2.04 9.51 16.14
CA LEU A 313 3.05 9.83 15.13
C LEU A 313 4.40 9.18 15.48
N LYS A 314 4.79 9.19 16.76
CA LYS A 314 6.02 8.52 17.21
C LYS A 314 5.96 7.00 17.01
N LYS A 315 4.81 6.38 17.25
CA LYS A 315 4.61 4.91 17.11
C LYS A 315 4.56 4.48 15.65
N ILE A 316 3.81 5.23 14.84
CA ILE A 316 3.51 4.92 13.43
C ILE A 316 4.70 5.31 12.55
N ASP A 317 5.12 6.58 12.57
CA ASP A 317 6.11 7.11 11.63
C ASP A 317 7.55 6.92 12.10
N ARG A 318 7.75 6.73 13.40
CA ARG A 318 9.07 6.56 14.02
C ARG A 318 10.10 7.57 13.47
N PRO A 319 9.82 8.88 13.61
CA PRO A 319 10.69 9.93 13.09
C PRO A 319 12.03 9.97 13.81
N LEU A 320 13.08 10.34 13.09
CA LEU A 320 14.45 10.47 13.64
C LEU A 320 14.67 11.77 14.42
N PHE A 321 13.93 12.82 14.08
CA PHE A 321 14.02 14.12 14.75
C PHE A 321 13.47 14.03 16.17
N LYS A 322 14.15 14.69 17.14
CA LYS A 322 13.65 14.78 18.53
C LYS A 322 12.46 15.73 18.64
N ASP A 323 12.45 16.78 17.82
CA ASP A 323 11.43 17.82 17.68
C ASP A 323 10.36 17.50 16.62
N PHE A 324 10.23 16.22 16.25
CA PHE A 324 9.40 15.73 15.13
C PHE A 324 7.96 16.27 15.13
N TRP A 325 7.33 16.40 16.30
CA TRP A 325 5.95 16.88 16.41
C TRP A 325 5.83 18.36 16.07
N GLN A 326 6.77 19.17 16.53
CA GLN A 326 6.76 20.60 16.22
C GLN A 326 7.05 20.83 14.73
N ARG A 327 8.00 20.07 14.17
CA ARG A 327 8.30 20.07 12.72
C ARG A 327 7.09 19.68 11.89
N PHE A 328 6.34 18.68 12.32
CA PHE A 328 5.11 18.26 11.70
C PHE A 328 4.07 19.39 11.66
N LEU A 329 3.76 19.99 12.81
CA LEU A 329 2.83 21.11 12.88
C LEU A 329 3.29 22.32 12.05
N ASP A 330 4.58 22.64 12.08
CA ASP A 330 5.13 23.76 11.31
C ASP A 330 5.15 23.47 9.80
N SER A 331 5.24 22.21 9.40
CA SER A 331 5.09 21.78 8.00
C SER A 331 3.64 21.92 7.53
N LEU A 332 2.65 21.62 8.38
CA LEU A 332 1.24 21.83 8.08
C LEU A 332 0.92 23.32 7.90
N LYS A 333 1.47 24.19 8.77
CA LYS A 333 1.36 25.65 8.62
C LYS A 333 2.06 26.15 7.36
N ALA A 334 3.27 25.67 7.09
CA ALA A 334 4.00 26.01 5.87
C ALA A 334 3.25 25.58 4.60
N LEU A 335 2.50 24.47 4.65
CA LEU A 335 1.63 24.04 3.57
C LEU A 335 0.48 25.02 3.35
N ALA A 336 -0.16 25.50 4.43
CA ALA A 336 -1.27 26.46 4.39
C ALA A 336 -0.89 27.78 3.71
N GLU A 337 0.37 28.21 3.88
CA GLU A 337 0.91 29.42 3.27
C GLU A 337 1.15 29.27 1.75
N LYS A 338 1.11 28.05 1.20
CA LYS A 338 1.35 27.81 -0.22
C LYS A 338 0.15 28.20 -1.07
N GLN A 339 0.42 29.03 -2.08
CA GLN A 339 -0.54 29.43 -3.10
C GLN A 339 -0.58 28.42 -4.26
N GLN A 340 -0.78 27.14 -3.95
CA GLN A 340 -0.84 26.04 -4.92
C GLN A 340 -1.80 24.95 -4.41
N ARG A 341 -2.06 23.92 -5.23
CA ARG A 341 -2.87 22.78 -4.80
C ARG A 341 -2.18 21.99 -3.69
N THR A 342 -2.86 21.86 -2.57
CA THR A 342 -2.34 21.18 -1.38
C THR A 342 -3.22 20.00 -0.98
N VAL A 343 -2.60 18.91 -0.54
CA VAL A 343 -3.30 17.68 -0.17
C VAL A 343 -2.76 17.13 1.14
N TYR A 344 -3.65 16.74 2.04
CA TYR A 344 -3.32 15.83 3.12
C TYR A 344 -3.64 14.41 2.70
N ARG A 345 -2.67 13.51 2.81
CA ARG A 345 -2.88 12.09 2.56
C ARG A 345 -2.78 11.33 3.87
N LEU A 346 -3.91 10.78 4.31
CA LEU A 346 -4.04 10.04 5.56
C LEU A 346 -4.01 8.55 5.23
N THR A 347 -3.00 7.85 5.76
CA THR A 347 -2.96 6.38 5.70
C THR A 347 -3.65 5.81 6.93
N LEU A 348 -4.86 5.26 6.77
CA LEU A 348 -5.60 4.66 7.88
C LEU A 348 -5.08 3.26 8.19
N VAL A 349 -4.70 3.08 9.46
CA VAL A 349 -4.23 1.82 10.01
C VAL A 349 -5.18 1.43 11.14
N LYS A 350 -5.92 0.33 10.93
CA LYS A 350 -6.90 -0.15 11.89
C LYS A 350 -6.24 -0.45 13.24
N ALA A 351 -6.91 -0.02 14.31
CA ALA A 351 -6.47 -0.08 15.71
C ALA A 351 -5.27 0.82 16.08
N TRP A 352 -4.82 1.72 15.19
CA TRP A 352 -3.72 2.63 15.48
C TRP A 352 -4.11 4.10 15.43
N ASN A 353 -4.82 4.53 14.37
CA ASN A 353 -5.16 5.95 14.17
C ASN A 353 -6.65 6.20 13.87
N VAL A 354 -7.50 5.18 13.95
CA VAL A 354 -8.92 5.29 13.60
C VAL A 354 -9.76 6.04 14.64
N ASP A 355 -9.33 6.07 15.91
CA ASP A 355 -10.08 6.67 17.02
C ASP A 355 -9.76 8.16 17.26
N GLU A 356 -8.88 8.75 16.46
CA GLU A 356 -8.35 10.10 16.70
C GLU A 356 -9.04 11.20 15.86
N LEU A 357 -10.31 11.04 15.52
CA LEU A 357 -11.06 11.91 14.60
C LEU A 357 -10.99 13.41 14.95
N GLN A 358 -11.17 13.76 16.22
CA GLN A 358 -11.13 15.17 16.66
C GLN A 358 -9.75 15.78 16.49
N ALA A 359 -8.68 15.02 16.71
CA ALA A 359 -7.32 15.49 16.50
C ALA A 359 -7.02 15.65 15.01
N TYR A 360 -7.50 14.75 14.14
CA TYR A 360 -7.44 14.95 12.69
C TYR A 360 -8.17 16.22 12.25
N ALA A 361 -9.38 16.47 12.75
CA ALA A 361 -10.12 17.70 12.44
C ALA A 361 -9.36 18.98 12.86
N GLN A 362 -8.64 18.94 13.98
CA GLN A 362 -7.78 20.05 14.42
C GLN A 362 -6.59 20.25 13.47
N LEU A 363 -5.96 19.18 13.00
CA LEU A 363 -4.87 19.27 12.01
C LEU A 363 -5.35 19.80 10.66
N VAL A 364 -6.53 19.36 10.20
CA VAL A 364 -7.17 19.90 8.99
C VAL A 364 -7.42 21.39 9.14
N SER A 365 -7.93 21.82 10.29
CA SER A 365 -8.15 23.24 10.58
C SER A 365 -6.85 24.06 10.61
N LEU A 366 -5.73 23.43 11.01
CA LEU A 366 -4.43 24.09 11.09
C LEU A 366 -3.86 24.45 9.71
N GLY A 367 -3.98 23.56 8.72
CA GLY A 367 -3.41 23.82 7.39
C GLY A 367 -4.38 24.00 6.24
N SER A 368 -5.67 23.73 6.44
CA SER A 368 -6.76 23.96 5.49
C SER A 368 -6.44 23.53 4.04
N PRO A 369 -6.01 22.26 3.82
CA PRO A 369 -5.61 21.78 2.49
C PRO A 369 -6.78 21.84 1.50
N ASP A 370 -6.49 21.89 0.20
CA ASP A 370 -7.54 21.87 -0.83
C ASP A 370 -8.24 20.51 -0.90
N PHE A 371 -7.49 19.43 -0.67
CA PHE A 371 -7.99 18.06 -0.66
C PHE A 371 -7.47 17.26 0.52
N ILE A 372 -8.23 16.26 0.92
CA ILE A 372 -7.83 15.25 1.91
C ILE A 372 -8.09 13.88 1.28
N GLU A 373 -7.04 13.12 1.05
CA GLU A 373 -7.11 11.73 0.58
C GLU A 373 -7.01 10.82 1.79
N VAL A 374 -8.04 10.01 2.02
CA VAL A 374 -8.07 9.05 3.11
C VAL A 374 -8.01 7.67 2.51
N LYS A 375 -6.92 6.94 2.81
CA LYS A 375 -6.64 5.66 2.19
C LYS A 375 -6.33 4.60 3.24
N GLY A 376 -6.96 3.44 3.13
CA GLY A 376 -6.61 2.27 3.94
C GLY A 376 -5.18 1.80 3.67
N VAL A 377 -4.45 1.47 4.74
CA VAL A 377 -3.10 0.90 4.62
C VAL A 377 -3.13 -0.38 3.80
N THR A 378 -2.19 -0.54 2.89
CA THR A 378 -2.00 -1.79 2.15
C THR A 378 -0.91 -2.59 2.86
N TYR A 379 -1.21 -3.84 3.21
CA TYR A 379 -0.23 -4.73 3.80
C TYR A 379 0.87 -5.06 2.78
N CYS A 380 2.12 -4.83 3.14
CA CYS A 380 3.27 -4.96 2.23
C CYS A 380 4.13 -6.21 2.51
N GLY A 381 3.64 -7.15 3.34
CA GLY A 381 4.39 -8.30 3.81
C GLY A 381 4.99 -8.10 5.20
N GLU A 382 5.54 -9.19 5.74
CA GLU A 382 6.25 -9.16 7.02
C GLU A 382 7.63 -8.54 6.84
N SER A 383 8.01 -7.69 7.78
CA SER A 383 9.39 -7.21 7.87
C SER A 383 9.78 -7.17 9.32
N SER A 384 11.04 -7.47 9.63
CA SER A 384 11.57 -7.41 11.00
C SER A 384 11.37 -6.05 11.68
N ALA A 385 11.13 -4.98 10.90
CA ALA A 385 10.86 -3.64 11.38
C ALA A 385 9.38 -3.31 11.58
N SER A 386 8.43 -4.10 11.06
CA SER A 386 7.00 -3.81 11.10
C SER A 386 6.23 -4.81 11.97
N SER A 387 5.38 -4.28 12.84
CA SER A 387 4.42 -5.06 13.63
C SER A 387 3.02 -5.07 12.99
N LEU A 388 2.89 -4.61 11.74
CA LEU A 388 1.61 -4.62 11.05
C LEU A 388 1.28 -6.02 10.57
N THR A 389 -0.01 -6.34 10.59
CA THR A 389 -0.56 -7.58 10.05
C THR A 389 -1.72 -7.25 9.11
N MET A 390 -2.23 -8.25 8.39
CA MET A 390 -3.46 -8.09 7.60
C MET A 390 -4.65 -7.60 8.43
N ALA A 391 -4.71 -7.88 9.73
CA ALA A 391 -5.77 -7.40 10.61
C ALA A 391 -5.77 -5.86 10.79
N ASN A 392 -4.65 -5.20 10.48
CA ASN A 392 -4.53 -3.74 10.52
C ASN A 392 -4.98 -3.06 9.22
N VAL A 393 -5.26 -3.82 8.17
CA VAL A 393 -5.83 -3.29 6.92
C VAL A 393 -7.32 -3.04 7.14
N PRO A 394 -7.81 -1.79 7.05
CA PRO A 394 -9.24 -1.52 7.19
C PRO A 394 -10.01 -2.01 5.96
N TRP A 395 -11.24 -2.45 6.18
CA TRP A 395 -12.20 -2.69 5.10
C TRP A 395 -12.67 -1.38 4.48
N HIS A 396 -13.21 -1.43 3.27
CA HIS A 396 -13.68 -0.23 2.59
C HIS A 396 -14.76 0.52 3.37
N GLU A 397 -15.74 -0.21 3.89
CA GLU A 397 -16.81 0.35 4.73
C GLU A 397 -16.27 1.06 5.98
N GLU A 398 -15.15 0.59 6.55
CA GLU A 398 -14.51 1.22 7.71
C GLU A 398 -13.88 2.57 7.32
N VAL A 399 -13.29 2.67 6.13
CA VAL A 399 -12.74 3.93 5.60
C VAL A 399 -13.88 4.90 5.26
N VAL A 400 -14.97 4.43 4.64
CA VAL A 400 -16.16 5.24 4.35
C VAL A 400 -16.77 5.81 5.63
N ARG A 401 -16.91 4.98 6.67
CA ARG A 401 -17.42 5.43 7.98
C ARG A 401 -16.51 6.48 8.61
N PHE A 402 -15.20 6.22 8.66
CA PHE A 402 -14.23 7.19 9.19
C PHE A 402 -14.32 8.53 8.46
N VAL A 403 -14.38 8.50 7.13
CA VAL A 403 -14.47 9.71 6.30
C VAL A 403 -15.77 10.46 6.54
N SER A 404 -16.89 9.74 6.67
CA SER A 404 -18.20 10.34 6.95
C SER A 404 -18.22 11.04 8.31
N GLU A 405 -17.63 10.43 9.33
CA GLU A 405 -17.50 11.01 10.67
C GLU A 405 -16.54 12.21 10.66
N LEU A 406 -15.40 12.10 9.97
CA LEU A 406 -14.43 13.20 9.85
C LEU A 406 -15.08 14.41 9.17
N VAL A 407 -15.76 14.23 8.02
CA VAL A 407 -16.44 15.32 7.30
C VAL A 407 -17.50 16.01 8.18
N GLY A 408 -18.16 15.28 9.08
CA GLY A 408 -19.06 15.86 10.08
C GLY A 408 -18.38 16.85 11.05
N LEU A 409 -17.07 16.74 11.25
CA LEU A 409 -16.27 17.62 12.11
C LEU A 409 -15.61 18.79 11.35
N ILE A 410 -15.54 18.73 10.01
CA ILE A 410 -14.90 19.76 9.16
C ILE A 410 -15.92 20.34 8.15
N PRO A 411 -16.78 21.29 8.58
CA PRO A 411 -17.95 21.71 7.79
C PRO A 411 -17.62 22.40 6.46
N ASP A 412 -16.38 22.85 6.24
CA ASP A 412 -15.92 23.47 4.99
C ASP A 412 -15.53 22.47 3.90
N TYR A 413 -15.64 21.18 4.20
CA TYR A 413 -15.25 20.07 3.34
C TYR A 413 -16.44 19.18 2.97
N GLU A 414 -16.32 18.45 1.88
CA GLU A 414 -17.30 17.46 1.41
C GLU A 414 -16.62 16.28 0.73
N ILE A 415 -17.26 15.11 0.73
CA ILE A 415 -16.77 13.94 0.00
C ILE A 415 -16.91 14.23 -1.50
N ALA A 416 -15.80 14.18 -2.22
CA ALA A 416 -15.72 14.47 -3.64
C ALA A 416 -15.75 13.20 -4.51
N CYS A 417 -15.08 12.13 -4.07
CA CYS A 417 -14.98 10.87 -4.82
C CYS A 417 -14.68 9.71 -3.89
N GLU A 418 -15.10 8.52 -4.29
CA GLU A 418 -14.84 7.24 -3.64
C GLU A 418 -14.24 6.28 -4.67
N HIS A 419 -13.21 5.54 -4.27
CA HIS A 419 -12.60 4.51 -5.10
C HIS A 419 -12.38 3.24 -4.28
N GLU A 420 -13.40 2.39 -4.29
CA GLU A 420 -13.47 1.12 -3.54
C GLU A 420 -12.26 0.22 -3.79
N HIS A 421 -11.86 0.03 -5.05
CA HIS A 421 -10.75 -0.87 -5.41
C HIS A 421 -9.41 -0.47 -4.77
N SER A 422 -9.20 0.81 -4.51
CA SER A 422 -8.00 1.33 -3.83
C SER A 422 -8.19 1.56 -2.35
N ASN A 423 -9.38 1.25 -1.83
CA ASN A 423 -9.83 1.57 -0.49
C ASN A 423 -9.51 3.02 -0.10
N CYS A 424 -9.96 3.97 -0.93
CA CYS A 424 -9.61 5.37 -0.78
C CYS A 424 -10.80 6.28 -1.07
N LEU A 425 -10.94 7.35 -0.29
CA LEU A 425 -11.89 8.42 -0.50
C LEU A 425 -11.17 9.76 -0.58
N LEU A 426 -11.69 10.64 -1.41
CA LEU A 426 -11.26 12.02 -1.54
C LEU A 426 -12.30 12.95 -0.94
N ILE A 427 -11.84 13.80 -0.03
CA ILE A 427 -12.58 14.91 0.51
C ILE A 427 -12.02 16.19 -0.14
N ALA A 428 -12.89 17.09 -0.59
CA ALA A 428 -12.49 18.38 -1.15
C ALA A 428 -13.01 19.52 -0.28
N HIS A 429 -12.22 20.59 -0.19
CA HIS A 429 -12.70 21.83 0.39
C HIS A 429 -13.71 22.48 -0.55
N LYS A 430 -14.86 22.93 -0.03
CA LYS A 430 -15.94 23.59 -0.78
C LYS A 430 -15.52 24.83 -1.60
N LYS A 431 -14.38 25.46 -1.26
CA LYS A 431 -13.81 26.58 -2.04
C LYS A 431 -13.31 26.11 -3.42
N VAL A 432 -12.87 24.87 -3.51
CA VAL A 432 -12.45 24.25 -4.76
C VAL A 432 -13.71 23.82 -5.46
N ARG A 433 -14.03 24.41 -6.62
CA ARG A 433 -15.14 23.96 -7.46
C ARG A 433 -14.86 22.51 -7.89
N THR A 434 -15.39 21.56 -7.14
CA THR A 434 -15.61 20.19 -7.56
C THR A 434 -16.75 20.25 -8.58
N THR A 435 -16.40 20.34 -9.87
CA THR A 435 -17.35 19.86 -10.89
C THR A 435 -17.61 18.41 -10.52
N GLN A 436 -18.79 18.11 -9.95
CA GLN A 436 -19.16 16.76 -9.57
C GLN A 436 -18.88 15.84 -10.76
N LEU A 437 -17.78 15.08 -10.69
CA LEU A 437 -17.69 13.81 -11.41
C LEU A 437 -18.66 12.91 -10.66
N ARG A 438 -19.95 13.11 -10.92
CA ARG A 438 -20.98 12.14 -10.56
C ARG A 438 -20.46 10.84 -11.15
N THR A 439 -20.16 9.90 -10.26
CA THR A 439 -20.10 8.49 -10.61
C THR A 439 -21.28 8.24 -11.53
N LEU A 440 -20.99 7.83 -12.77
CA LEU A 440 -22.03 7.35 -13.67
C LEU A 440 -22.82 6.33 -12.85
N PRO A 441 -24.11 6.55 -12.60
CA PRO A 441 -24.86 5.59 -11.82
C PRO A 441 -24.81 4.26 -12.59
N SER A 442 -24.79 3.16 -11.84
CA SER A 442 -24.74 1.82 -12.41
C SER A 442 -25.70 1.69 -13.60
N PRO A 443 -25.44 0.80 -14.58
CA PRO A 443 -26.28 0.65 -15.78
C PRO A 443 -27.78 0.39 -15.49
N TRP A 444 -28.16 0.14 -14.23
CA TRP A 444 -29.53 0.01 -13.76
C TRP A 444 -30.28 1.35 -13.57
N ALA A 445 -29.59 2.47 -13.34
CA ALA A 445 -30.24 3.77 -13.11
C ALA A 445 -30.79 4.43 -14.38
N PHE A 446 -30.32 4.01 -15.56
CA PHE A 446 -30.85 4.48 -16.85
C PHE A 446 -32.29 4.03 -17.12
N LEU A 447 -32.77 2.98 -16.42
CA LEU A 447 -34.14 2.49 -16.54
C LEU A 447 -35.17 3.32 -15.75
N LEU A 448 -34.75 4.15 -14.79
CA LEU A 448 -35.65 4.96 -13.96
C LEU A 448 -35.87 6.39 -14.47
N LEU A 449 -35.06 6.86 -15.42
CA LEU A 449 -35.10 8.24 -15.93
C LEU A 449 -35.56 8.37 -17.39
N CYS A 450 -35.97 7.27 -18.04
CA CYS A 450 -36.45 7.29 -19.42
C CYS A 450 -37.99 7.50 -19.44
N PRO A 451 -38.52 8.64 -19.93
CA PRO A 451 -39.97 8.91 -19.94
C PRO A 451 -40.77 7.93 -20.82
N LEU A 452 -40.07 7.18 -21.68
CA LEU A 452 -40.65 6.25 -22.65
C LEU A 452 -41.10 4.91 -22.05
N PHE A 453 -40.71 4.57 -20.81
CA PHE A 453 -41.15 3.33 -20.15
C PHE A 453 -42.42 3.49 -19.28
N SER A 454 -42.84 4.73 -18.99
CA SER A 454 -44.05 4.98 -18.18
C SER A 454 -45.35 4.57 -18.90
N SER A 455 -45.36 4.61 -20.23
CA SER A 455 -46.53 4.25 -21.05
C SER A 455 -46.68 2.75 -21.30
N PHE A 456 -45.61 1.96 -21.12
CA PHE A 456 -45.64 0.50 -21.32
C PHE A 456 -46.03 -0.25 -20.04
N SER A 457 -45.71 0.31 -18.86
CA SER A 457 -46.06 -0.30 -17.57
C SER A 457 -47.57 -0.23 -17.27
N LEU A 458 -48.23 0.89 -17.61
CA LEU A 458 -49.67 1.07 -17.39
C LEU A 458 -50.54 0.22 -18.34
N THR A 459 -50.06 -0.05 -19.56
CA THR A 459 -50.74 -0.93 -20.52
C THR A 459 -50.58 -2.40 -20.16
N LEU A 460 -49.42 -2.82 -19.63
CA LEU A 460 -49.21 -4.19 -19.15
C LEU A 460 -49.98 -4.48 -17.85
N LEU A 461 -50.05 -3.53 -16.92
CA LEU A 461 -50.87 -3.64 -15.69
C LEU A 461 -52.37 -3.63 -16.01
N SER A 462 -52.80 -2.86 -17.01
CA SER A 462 -54.17 -2.92 -17.53
C SER A 462 -54.47 -4.30 -18.13
N TRP A 463 -53.58 -4.86 -18.95
CA TRP A 463 -53.75 -6.19 -19.57
C TRP A 463 -53.77 -7.33 -18.54
N VAL A 464 -52.91 -7.27 -17.51
CA VAL A 464 -52.87 -8.26 -16.42
C VAL A 464 -54.16 -8.20 -15.57
N SER A 465 -54.68 -7.00 -15.28
CA SER A 465 -55.89 -6.84 -14.45
C SER A 465 -57.20 -7.12 -15.21
N THR A 466 -57.29 -6.80 -16.51
CA THR A 466 -58.53 -6.98 -17.30
C THR A 466 -58.63 -8.31 -18.04
N TRP A 467 -57.53 -8.97 -18.38
CA TRP A 467 -57.56 -10.22 -19.15
C TRP A 467 -56.97 -11.42 -18.40
N LEU A 468 -55.81 -11.27 -17.75
CA LEU A 468 -55.13 -12.41 -17.12
C LEU A 468 -55.80 -12.86 -15.82
N LEU A 469 -56.19 -11.91 -14.95
CA LEU A 469 -56.87 -12.19 -13.68
C LEU A 469 -58.25 -12.84 -13.86
N PRO A 470 -59.13 -12.36 -14.77
CA PRO A 470 -60.42 -13.03 -15.03
C PRO A 470 -60.28 -14.40 -15.70
N PHE A 471 -59.26 -14.58 -16.56
CA PHE A 471 -58.97 -15.86 -17.21
C PHE A 471 -58.45 -16.91 -16.21
N LEU A 472 -57.58 -16.50 -15.28
CA LEU A 472 -57.14 -17.35 -14.16
C LEU A 472 -58.29 -17.67 -13.19
N ASN A 473 -59.22 -16.74 -12.96
CA ASN A 473 -60.39 -16.98 -12.10
C ASN A 473 -61.44 -17.90 -12.76
N GLN A 474 -61.51 -17.96 -14.09
CA GLN A 474 -62.32 -18.95 -14.82
C GLN A 474 -61.70 -20.35 -14.81
N ILE A 475 -60.37 -20.46 -14.77
CA ILE A 475 -59.67 -21.75 -14.69
C ILE A 475 -59.74 -22.31 -13.26
N LEU A 476 -59.80 -21.45 -12.23
CA LEU A 476 -59.86 -21.84 -10.81
C LEU A 476 -61.28 -22.05 -10.26
N ARG A 477 -62.33 -21.86 -11.06
CA ARG A 477 -63.70 -22.20 -10.70
C ARG A 477 -64.40 -22.94 -11.82
N LYS A 478 -64.36 -24.27 -11.76
CA LYS A 478 -65.49 -25.14 -12.08
C LYS A 478 -65.39 -26.43 -11.24
N PRO A 479 -66.55 -27.04 -10.93
CA PRO A 479 -66.87 -27.66 -9.64
C PRO A 479 -66.09 -28.92 -9.30
#